data_AF-A0A2C9LQ18-F1
#
_entry.id   AF-A0A2C9LQ18-F1
#
_cell.length_a   1.000
_cell.length_b   1.000
_cell.length_c   1.000
_cell.angle_alpha   90.00
_cell.angle_beta   90.00
_cell.angle_gamma   90.00
#
_symmetry.space_group_name_H-M   'P 1'
#
loop_
_entity.id
_entity.type
_entity.pdbx_description
1 polymer ?
#
loop_
_entity_poly.entity_id
_entity_poly.type
_entity_poly.pdbx_seq_one_letter_code
_entity_poly.pdbx_strand_id
1 'polypeptide(L)'
;MARTVQEAKSSNELLEKDVAALKKENQELSDVVTGLTNQIRELTSRVDKVYNGQAEVNLDTGHVTTNDYSKLTDIVQKNQAETESRKEELEKVKEKLEELESTRIHILEEQMQSLREREKNVEDLAVKTEFIVNASFEPRIKELEKVNWKELYDNLDDIENKMIPNIVLNISKAQEDITALQKSFKELPPQDTSLTPSVGNTTQQIPTTKEPPKFDGPACYVCGDNTTQKQCTSKTSQDSLVCPAGRPACMTDVYQNGVFRRIYKRCVTQEECQASPSKSNSQCKDDNFMDVKAMECHFCCTSQLCNDYIRPSRDLVS
;
A
#
# COMPACT_ATOMS: atom_id res chain seq x y z
N MET A 1 7.16 1.62 -10.00
CA MET A 1 8.16 2.66 -10.28
C MET A 1 7.55 4.06 -10.32
N ALA A 2 6.56 4.36 -11.16
CA ALA A 2 5.97 5.71 -11.20
C ALA A 2 5.37 6.18 -9.86
N ARG A 3 4.68 5.29 -9.13
CA ARG A 3 4.07 5.60 -7.83
C ARG A 3 5.10 5.90 -6.74
N THR A 4 6.18 5.12 -6.67
CA THR A 4 7.28 5.31 -5.71
C THR A 4 8.09 6.58 -6.00
N VAL A 5 8.26 6.94 -7.28
CA VAL A 5 8.88 8.22 -7.67
C VAL A 5 7.99 9.41 -7.29
N GLN A 6 6.67 9.28 -7.47
CA GLN A 6 5.72 10.32 -7.09
C GLN A 6 5.70 10.54 -5.56
N GLU A 7 5.72 9.46 -4.78
CA GLU A 7 5.78 9.52 -3.30
C GLU A 7 7.08 10.19 -2.82
N ALA A 8 8.23 9.83 -3.41
CA ALA A 8 9.50 10.47 -3.10
C ALA A 8 9.48 11.97 -3.43
N LYS A 9 8.89 12.36 -4.56
CA LYS A 9 8.76 13.76 -4.96
C LYS A 9 7.90 14.56 -3.97
N SER A 10 6.74 14.02 -3.57
CA SER A 10 5.88 14.67 -2.58
C SER A 10 6.53 14.77 -1.20
N SER A 11 7.33 13.77 -0.80
CA SER A 11 8.11 13.85 0.44
C SER A 11 9.18 14.94 0.38
N ASN A 12 9.82 15.12 -0.78
CA ASN A 12 10.85 16.15 -0.96
C ASN A 12 10.24 17.56 -0.96
N GLU A 13 9.09 17.75 -1.59
CA GLU A 13 8.33 19.02 -1.56
C GLU A 13 7.91 19.39 -0.13
N LEU A 14 7.54 18.41 0.71
CA LEU A 14 7.22 18.64 2.12
C LEU A 14 8.46 19.08 2.91
N LEU A 15 9.60 18.40 2.73
CA LEU A 15 10.86 18.76 3.38
C LEU A 15 11.33 20.16 3.00
N GLU A 16 11.23 20.54 1.73
CA GLU A 16 11.58 21.90 1.28
C GLU A 16 10.72 22.97 1.96
N LYS A 17 9.43 22.69 2.16
CA LYS A 17 8.51 23.57 2.87
C LYS A 17 8.87 23.73 4.35
N ASP A 18 9.22 22.64 5.03
CA ASP A 18 9.63 22.67 6.43
C ASP A 18 10.96 23.43 6.62
N VAL A 19 11.92 23.23 5.70
CA VAL A 19 13.18 23.99 5.68
C VAL A 19 12.93 25.49 5.48
N ALA A 20 12.00 25.87 4.60
CA ALA A 20 11.64 27.26 4.38
C ALA A 20 10.97 27.89 5.62
N ALA A 21 10.11 27.14 6.32
CA ALA A 21 9.49 27.58 7.57
C ALA A 21 10.53 27.82 8.68
N LEU A 22 11.46 26.86 8.88
CA LEU A 22 12.53 26.99 9.87
C LEU A 22 13.48 28.16 9.57
N LYS A 23 13.79 28.42 8.28
CA LYS A 23 14.58 29.61 7.89
C LYS A 23 13.88 30.91 8.27
N LYS A 24 12.56 30.97 8.13
CA LYS A 24 11.76 32.13 8.50
C LYS A 24 11.77 32.35 10.02
N GLU A 25 11.56 31.30 10.81
CA GLU A 25 11.61 31.38 12.28
C GLU A 25 12.99 31.83 12.78
N ASN A 26 14.07 31.30 12.20
CA ASN A 26 15.43 31.73 12.52
C ASN A 26 15.68 33.21 12.19
N GLN A 27 15.10 33.71 11.09
CA GLN A 27 15.20 35.13 10.74
C GLN A 27 14.46 36.01 11.75
N GLU A 28 13.25 35.64 12.14
CA GLU A 28 12.46 36.36 13.15
C GLU A 28 13.19 36.41 14.51
N LEU A 29 13.81 35.30 14.91
CA LEU A 29 14.62 35.25 16.14
C LEU A 29 15.86 36.15 16.05
N SER A 30 16.54 36.18 14.91
CA SER A 30 17.69 37.06 14.66
C SER A 30 17.32 38.55 14.77
N ASP A 31 16.15 38.93 14.25
CA ASP A 31 15.64 40.30 14.33
C ASP A 31 15.33 40.70 15.78
N VAL A 32 14.75 39.80 16.58
CA VAL A 32 14.50 40.02 18.02
C VAL A 32 15.82 40.21 18.79
N VAL A 33 16.82 39.37 18.54
CA VAL A 33 18.15 39.48 19.18
C VAL A 33 18.81 40.82 18.83
N THR A 34 18.69 41.25 17.58
CA THR A 34 19.21 42.55 17.12
C THR A 34 18.49 43.70 17.83
N GLY A 35 17.16 43.62 17.97
CA GLY A 35 16.36 44.60 18.71
C GLY A 35 16.76 44.73 20.18
N LEU A 36 16.90 43.60 20.88
CA LEU A 36 17.34 43.58 22.28
C LEU A 36 18.77 44.14 22.45
N THR A 37 19.68 43.80 21.53
CA THR A 37 21.05 44.32 21.51
C THR A 37 21.07 45.85 21.41
N ASN A 38 20.19 46.43 20.59
CA ASN A 38 20.06 47.88 20.46
C ASN A 38 19.51 48.53 21.74
N GLN A 39 18.50 47.93 22.38
CA GLN A 39 17.96 48.41 23.65
C GLN A 39 19.01 48.40 24.77
N ILE A 40 19.80 47.33 24.87
CA ILE A 40 20.90 47.24 25.83
C ILE A 40 21.91 48.37 25.58
N ARG A 41 22.31 48.60 24.32
CA ARG A 41 23.25 49.68 23.96
C ARG A 41 22.73 51.06 24.37
N GLU A 42 21.44 51.33 24.19
CA GLU A 42 20.81 52.58 24.60
C GLU A 42 20.79 52.74 26.13
N LEU A 43 20.43 51.67 26.86
CA LEU A 43 20.47 51.64 28.32
C LEU A 43 21.89 51.88 28.85
N THR A 44 22.90 51.22 28.29
CA THR A 44 24.32 51.44 28.65
C THR A 44 24.71 52.91 28.44
N SER A 45 24.34 53.52 27.31
CA SER A 45 24.61 54.93 27.04
C SER A 45 23.92 55.87 28.05
N ARG A 46 22.69 55.55 28.47
CA ARG A 46 21.98 56.33 29.50
C ARG A 46 22.65 56.23 30.86
N VAL A 47 23.09 55.03 31.25
CA VAL A 47 23.84 54.80 32.49
C VAL A 47 25.16 55.57 32.47
N ASP A 48 25.89 55.55 31.36
CA ASP A 48 27.16 56.29 31.22
C ASP A 48 26.98 57.81 31.36
N LYS A 49 25.90 58.37 30.80
CA LYS A 49 25.58 59.81 30.95
C LYS A 49 25.29 60.19 32.40
N VAL A 50 24.61 59.31 33.15
CA VAL A 50 24.34 59.51 34.58
C VAL A 50 25.64 59.40 35.38
N TYR A 51 26.45 58.38 35.12
CA TYR A 51 27.71 58.14 35.84
C TYR A 51 28.72 59.28 35.62
N ASN A 52 28.82 59.80 34.41
CA ASN A 52 29.74 60.89 34.06
C ASN A 52 29.21 62.30 34.41
N GLY A 53 28.10 62.42 35.14
CA GLY A 53 27.56 63.71 35.59
C GLY A 53 27.03 64.61 34.46
N GLN A 54 26.74 64.04 33.29
CA GLN A 54 26.23 64.77 32.11
C GLN A 54 24.69 64.82 32.04
N ALA A 55 24.00 64.21 33.00
CA ALA A 55 22.57 64.43 33.18
C ALA A 55 22.39 65.80 33.85
N GLU A 56 21.90 66.80 33.12
CA GLU A 56 21.36 68.03 33.70
C GLU A 56 20.14 67.66 34.55
N VAL A 57 20.38 67.34 35.82
CA VAL A 57 19.32 67.23 36.82
C VAL A 57 18.86 68.66 37.08
N ASN A 58 17.67 68.99 36.57
CA ASN A 58 17.01 70.26 36.83
C ASN A 58 16.75 70.35 38.35
N LEU A 59 17.65 71.01 39.06
CA LEU A 59 17.81 70.98 40.52
C LEU A 59 16.96 72.01 41.27
N ASP A 60 15.87 72.50 40.67
CA ASP A 60 15.13 73.65 41.21
C ASP A 60 14.02 73.28 42.22
N THR A 61 13.78 72.00 42.50
CA THR A 61 12.80 71.61 43.53
C THR A 61 13.21 70.31 44.25
N GLY A 62 13.83 70.43 45.42
CA GLY A 62 13.87 69.37 46.43
C GLY A 62 15.26 69.04 46.97
N HIS A 63 15.46 69.22 48.28
CA HIS A 63 16.61 68.69 49.01
C HIS A 63 16.70 67.17 48.86
N VAL A 64 17.62 66.70 48.01
CA VAL A 64 18.06 65.31 48.00
C VAL A 64 18.82 65.09 49.31
N THR A 65 18.29 64.24 50.17
CA THR A 65 18.96 63.92 51.43
C THR A 65 20.05 62.89 51.18
N THR A 66 21.09 62.84 52.01
CA THR A 66 22.15 61.82 51.93
C THR A 66 21.62 60.38 51.96
N ASN A 67 20.41 60.17 52.48
CA ASN A 67 19.69 58.88 52.49
C ASN A 67 19.26 58.43 51.08
N ASP A 68 18.96 59.37 50.17
CA ASP A 68 18.52 59.06 48.80
C ASP A 68 19.69 58.58 47.93
N TYR A 69 20.91 59.05 48.21
CA TYR A 69 22.13 58.56 47.57
C TYR A 69 22.41 57.08 47.91
N SER A 70 22.27 56.68 49.18
CA SER A 70 22.48 55.29 49.59
C SER A 70 21.54 54.34 48.87
N LYS A 71 20.24 54.68 48.79
CA LYS A 71 19.25 53.88 48.07
C LYS A 71 19.54 53.77 46.58
N LEU A 72 20.02 54.86 45.98
CA LEU A 72 20.40 54.85 44.56
C LEU A 72 21.60 53.94 44.30
N THR A 73 22.62 53.98 45.17
CA THR A 73 23.77 53.07 45.09
C THR A 73 23.35 51.61 45.21
N ASP A 74 22.46 51.27 46.14
CA ASP A 74 21.94 49.91 46.31
C ASP A 74 21.18 49.44 45.05
N ILE A 75 20.36 50.30 44.44
CA ILE A 75 19.65 50.00 43.19
C ILE A 75 20.62 49.78 42.03
N VAL A 76 21.65 50.62 41.89
CA VAL A 76 22.66 50.48 40.84
C VAL A 76 23.44 49.18 41.00
N GLN A 77 23.88 48.86 42.22
CA GLN A 77 24.59 47.61 42.50
C GLN A 77 23.72 46.38 42.23
N LYS A 78 22.43 46.41 42.62
CA LYS A 78 21.47 45.35 42.33
C LYS A 78 21.28 45.17 40.82
N ASN A 79 21.05 46.24 40.07
CA ASN A 79 20.86 46.18 38.62
C ASN A 79 22.12 45.70 37.89
N GLN A 80 23.31 46.06 38.38
CA GLN A 80 24.58 45.57 37.85
C GLN A 80 24.73 44.07 38.08
N ALA A 81 24.41 43.57 39.28
CA ALA A 81 24.42 42.14 39.57
C ALA A 81 23.40 41.36 38.72
N GLU A 82 22.19 41.90 38.53
CA GLU A 82 21.17 41.30 37.66
C GLU A 82 21.62 41.28 36.18
N THR A 83 22.33 42.32 35.73
CA THR A 83 22.86 42.40 34.36
C THR A 83 23.96 41.36 34.11
N GLU A 84 24.90 41.20 35.03
CA GLU A 84 25.93 40.15 34.93
C GLU A 84 25.31 38.75 34.99
N SER A 85 24.32 38.53 35.86
CA SER A 85 23.58 37.26 35.90
C SER A 85 22.87 36.96 34.58
N ARG A 86 22.20 37.94 33.96
CA ARG A 86 21.56 37.76 32.64
C ARG A 86 22.57 37.51 31.53
N LYS A 87 23.75 38.13 31.61
CA LYS A 87 24.83 37.90 30.65
C LYS A 87 25.35 36.46 30.73
N GLU A 88 25.48 35.91 31.94
CA GLU A 88 25.85 34.51 32.14
C GLU A 88 24.77 33.55 31.59
N GLU A 89 23.48 33.85 31.82
CA GLU A 89 22.39 33.07 31.24
C GLU A 89 22.38 33.12 29.71
N LEU A 90 22.64 34.29 29.12
CA LEU A 90 22.71 34.47 27.67
C LEU A 90 23.85 33.65 27.06
N GLU A 91 25.02 33.60 27.70
CA GLU A 91 26.13 32.77 27.21
C GLU A 91 25.79 31.27 27.31
N LYS A 92 25.14 30.82 28.39
CA LYS A 92 24.67 29.42 28.48
C LYS A 92 23.65 29.07 27.39
N VAL A 93 22.78 30.00 27.02
CA VAL A 93 21.82 29.80 25.92
C VAL A 93 22.56 29.72 24.58
N LYS A 94 23.57 30.57 24.36
CA LYS A 94 24.39 30.56 23.15
C LYS A 94 25.16 29.24 22.99
N GLU A 95 25.80 28.76 24.05
CA GLU A 95 26.48 27.45 24.06
C GLU A 95 25.52 26.31 23.71
N LYS A 96 24.33 26.28 24.30
CA LYS A 96 23.30 25.28 23.98
C LYS A 96 22.80 25.38 22.55
N LEU A 97 22.70 26.58 21.99
CA LEU A 97 22.30 26.78 20.61
C LEU A 97 23.36 26.25 19.65
N GLU A 98 24.64 26.50 19.93
CA GLU A 98 25.76 25.96 19.15
C GLU A 98 25.82 24.42 19.22
N GLU A 99 25.56 23.82 20.39
CA GLU A 99 25.46 22.36 20.55
C GLU A 99 24.28 21.76 19.76
N LEU A 100 23.12 22.43 19.81
CA LEU A 100 21.92 22.01 19.09
C LEU A 100 22.12 22.12 17.57
N GLU A 101 22.74 23.20 17.09
CA GLU A 101 23.08 23.38 15.68
C GLU A 101 24.05 22.31 15.20
N SER A 102 25.11 22.04 15.97
CA SER A 102 26.06 20.95 15.68
C SER A 102 25.38 19.59 15.58
N THR A 103 24.53 19.25 16.56
CA THR A 103 23.78 17.98 16.56
C THR A 103 22.82 17.89 15.38
N ARG A 104 22.10 18.98 15.06
CA ARG A 104 21.18 19.02 13.92
C ARG A 104 21.90 18.86 12.60
N ILE A 105 23.05 19.53 12.42
CA ILE A 105 23.88 19.39 11.22
C ILE A 105 24.33 17.94 11.06
N HIS A 106 24.83 17.31 12.12
CA HIS A 106 25.29 15.92 12.08
C HIS A 106 24.17 14.94 11.68
N ILE A 107 22.99 15.05 12.30
CA ILE A 107 21.83 14.21 11.95
C ILE A 107 21.42 14.41 10.49
N LEU A 108 21.41 15.66 10.00
CA LEU A 108 21.08 15.95 8.61
C LEU A 108 22.12 15.38 7.63
N GLU A 109 23.41 15.42 7.98
CA GLU A 109 24.48 14.81 7.18
C GLU A 109 24.33 13.29 7.09
N GLU A 110 24.04 12.61 8.21
CA GLU A 110 23.79 11.17 8.23
C GLU A 110 22.57 10.79 7.38
N GLN A 111 21.47 11.55 7.49
CA GLN A 111 20.26 11.33 6.70
C GLN A 111 20.54 11.54 5.20
N MET A 112 21.27 12.59 4.84
CA MET A 112 21.68 12.87 3.46
C MET A 112 22.58 11.75 2.89
N GLN A 113 23.49 11.22 3.69
CA GLN A 113 24.34 10.10 3.28
C GLN A 113 23.53 8.82 3.06
N SER A 114 22.61 8.51 3.97
CA SER A 114 21.70 7.36 3.84
C SER A 114 20.82 7.48 2.58
N LEU A 115 20.31 8.67 2.27
CA LEU A 115 19.52 8.91 1.06
C LEU A 115 20.35 8.71 -0.21
N ARG A 116 21.58 9.23 -0.26
CA ARG A 116 22.49 9.01 -1.41
C ARG A 116 22.82 7.54 -1.64
N GLU A 117 23.00 6.76 -0.58
CA GLU A 117 23.22 5.32 -0.71
C GLU A 117 21.99 4.59 -1.26
N ARG A 118 20.80 4.98 -0.79
CA ARG A 118 19.53 4.44 -1.31
C ARG A 118 19.30 4.83 -2.77
N GLU A 119 19.60 6.06 -3.16
CA GLU A 119 19.54 6.53 -4.55
C GLU A 119 20.44 5.67 -5.44
N LYS A 120 21.71 5.49 -5.07
CA LYS A 120 22.65 4.63 -5.78
C LYS A 120 22.13 3.19 -5.92
N ASN A 121 21.58 2.61 -4.86
CA ASN A 121 21.00 1.26 -4.91
C ASN A 121 19.82 1.15 -5.88
N VAL A 122 19.01 2.21 -6.00
CA VAL A 122 17.88 2.27 -6.95
C VAL A 122 18.39 2.41 -8.39
N GLU A 123 19.41 3.23 -8.62
CA GLU A 123 20.06 3.36 -9.93
C GLU A 123 20.66 2.01 -10.40
N ASP A 124 21.40 1.33 -9.52
CA ASP A 124 21.97 0.01 -9.82
C ASP A 124 20.88 -1.03 -10.15
N LEU A 125 19.75 -0.99 -9.43
CA LEU A 125 18.62 -1.86 -9.69
C LEU A 125 17.92 -1.53 -11.02
N ALA A 126 17.84 -0.25 -11.39
CA ALA A 126 17.27 0.20 -12.65
C ALA A 126 18.12 -0.30 -13.83
N VAL A 127 19.45 -0.13 -13.77
CA VAL A 127 20.39 -0.65 -14.78
C VAL A 127 20.28 -2.17 -14.91
N LYS A 128 20.22 -2.89 -13.78
CA LYS A 128 20.05 -4.35 -13.80
C LYS A 128 18.72 -4.77 -14.42
N THR A 129 17.64 -4.04 -14.15
CA THR A 129 16.32 -4.31 -14.71
C THR A 129 16.30 -4.04 -16.21
N GLU A 130 16.88 -2.93 -16.66
CA GLU A 130 17.05 -2.61 -18.07
C GLU A 130 17.82 -3.71 -18.81
N PHE A 131 18.93 -4.18 -18.23
CA PHE A 131 19.70 -5.29 -18.78
C PHE A 131 18.85 -6.56 -18.91
N ILE A 132 18.10 -6.95 -17.87
CA ILE A 132 17.23 -8.14 -17.91
C ILE A 132 16.14 -8.00 -18.97
N VAL A 133 15.53 -6.81 -19.08
CA VAL A 133 14.49 -6.53 -20.07
C VAL A 133 15.06 -6.65 -21.47
N ASN A 134 16.17 -5.97 -21.75
CA ASN A 134 16.82 -5.99 -23.05
C ASN A 134 17.34 -7.40 -23.41
N ALA A 135 17.88 -8.15 -22.46
CA ALA A 135 18.37 -9.51 -22.71
C ALA A 135 17.23 -10.53 -22.92
N SER A 136 16.11 -10.39 -22.21
CA SER A 136 15.05 -11.41 -22.18
C SER A 136 13.90 -11.14 -23.16
N PHE A 137 13.54 -9.87 -23.36
CA PHE A 137 12.37 -9.48 -24.15
C PHE A 137 12.75 -9.13 -25.58
N GLU A 138 13.88 -8.46 -25.81
CA GLU A 138 14.29 -8.04 -27.16
C GLU A 138 14.35 -9.22 -28.16
N PRO A 139 14.94 -10.39 -27.82
CA PRO A 139 14.94 -11.52 -28.75
C PRO A 139 13.53 -12.04 -29.03
N ARG A 140 12.67 -12.05 -28.01
CA ARG A 140 11.27 -12.52 -28.13
C ARG A 140 10.44 -11.57 -28.98
N ILE A 141 10.64 -10.26 -28.83
CA ILE A 141 10.01 -9.24 -29.66
C ILE A 141 10.44 -9.44 -31.11
N LYS A 142 11.74 -9.63 -31.38
CA LYS A 142 12.23 -9.91 -32.74
C LYS A 142 11.67 -11.20 -33.32
N GLU A 143 11.49 -12.26 -32.55
CA GLU A 143 10.81 -13.46 -33.03
C GLU A 143 9.32 -13.20 -33.32
N LEU A 144 8.64 -12.39 -32.52
CA LEU A 144 7.24 -12.02 -32.75
C LEU A 144 7.08 -11.07 -33.95
N GLU A 145 8.04 -10.19 -34.22
CA GLU A 145 8.04 -9.32 -35.40
C GLU A 145 8.17 -10.10 -36.72
N LYS A 146 8.77 -11.29 -36.68
CA LYS A 146 8.82 -12.20 -37.85
C LYS A 146 7.47 -12.84 -38.16
N VAL A 147 6.55 -12.86 -37.20
CA VAL A 147 5.21 -13.39 -37.45
C VAL A 147 4.49 -12.44 -38.40
N ASN A 148 3.98 -12.99 -39.51
CA ASN A 148 3.18 -12.23 -40.46
C ASN A 148 1.78 -11.99 -39.86
N TRP A 149 1.69 -11.07 -38.89
CA TRP A 149 0.45 -10.74 -38.21
C TRP A 149 -0.66 -10.36 -39.19
N LYS A 150 -0.30 -9.70 -40.29
CA LYS A 150 -1.24 -9.33 -41.34
C LYS A 150 -1.88 -10.56 -41.96
N GLU A 151 -1.11 -11.55 -42.37
CA GLU A 151 -1.63 -12.81 -42.91
C GLU A 151 -2.47 -13.57 -41.89
N LEU A 152 -2.06 -13.57 -40.61
CA LEU A 152 -2.87 -14.16 -39.54
C LEU A 152 -4.24 -13.46 -39.42
N TYR A 153 -4.27 -12.13 -39.44
CA TYR A 153 -5.51 -11.34 -39.40
C TYR A 153 -6.36 -11.55 -40.65
N ASP A 154 -5.74 -11.54 -41.84
CA ASP A 154 -6.44 -11.77 -43.11
C ASP A 154 -7.07 -13.19 -43.15
N ASN A 155 -6.37 -14.20 -42.62
CA ASN A 155 -6.92 -15.56 -42.48
C ASN A 155 -8.08 -15.63 -41.47
N LEU A 156 -7.98 -14.92 -40.35
CA LEU A 156 -9.05 -14.81 -39.36
C LEU A 156 -10.29 -14.14 -39.95
N ASP A 157 -10.10 -13.06 -40.70
CA ASP A 157 -11.17 -12.35 -41.40
C ASP A 157 -11.85 -13.24 -42.44
N ASP A 158 -11.08 -14.02 -43.21
CA ASP A 158 -11.62 -15.00 -44.16
C ASP A 158 -12.44 -16.09 -43.48
N ILE A 159 -12.00 -16.58 -42.31
CA ILE A 159 -12.78 -17.55 -41.53
C ILE A 159 -14.09 -16.90 -41.05
N GLU A 160 -14.00 -15.72 -40.45
CA GLU A 160 -15.13 -15.05 -39.81
C GLU A 160 -16.17 -14.57 -40.82
N ASN A 161 -15.73 -13.96 -41.92
CA ASN A 161 -16.61 -13.30 -42.88
C ASN A 161 -16.98 -14.18 -44.07
N LYS A 162 -16.23 -15.24 -44.38
CA LYS A 162 -16.54 -16.13 -45.51
C LYS A 162 -16.92 -17.54 -45.07
N MET A 163 -16.10 -18.20 -44.24
CA MET A 163 -16.37 -19.59 -43.89
C MET A 163 -17.56 -19.73 -42.96
N ILE A 164 -17.62 -18.96 -41.86
CA ILE A 164 -18.70 -19.07 -40.88
C ILE A 164 -20.08 -18.82 -41.51
N PRO A 165 -20.31 -17.77 -42.32
CA PRO A 165 -21.61 -17.56 -42.96
C PRO A 165 -22.02 -18.70 -43.89
N ASN A 166 -21.07 -19.29 -44.64
CA ASN A 166 -21.36 -20.44 -45.49
C ASN A 166 -21.73 -21.69 -44.69
N ILE A 167 -21.05 -21.94 -43.56
CA ILE A 167 -21.40 -23.05 -42.66
C ILE A 167 -22.80 -22.84 -42.09
N VAL A 168 -23.11 -21.63 -41.62
CA VAL A 168 -24.44 -21.28 -41.08
C VAL A 168 -25.53 -21.48 -42.14
N LEU A 169 -25.28 -21.06 -43.38
CA LEU A 169 -26.22 -21.24 -44.50
C LEU A 169 -26.47 -22.73 -44.79
N ASN A 170 -25.41 -23.55 -44.85
CA ASN A 170 -25.51 -24.99 -45.10
C ASN A 170 -26.25 -25.72 -43.97
N ILE A 171 -26.00 -25.34 -42.72
CA ILE A 171 -26.73 -25.89 -41.56
C ILE A 171 -28.21 -25.55 -41.65
N SER A 172 -28.54 -24.29 -41.96
CA SER A 172 -29.93 -23.85 -42.10
C SER A 172 -30.66 -24.65 -43.18
N LYS A 173 -30.02 -24.86 -44.34
CA LYS A 173 -30.58 -25.68 -45.42
C LYS A 173 -30.79 -27.14 -45.01
N ALA A 174 -29.82 -27.75 -44.32
CA ALA A 174 -29.97 -29.12 -43.82
C ALA A 174 -31.11 -29.24 -42.79
N GLN A 175 -31.33 -28.21 -41.96
CA GLN A 175 -32.45 -28.17 -41.02
C GLN A 175 -33.81 -28.06 -41.74
N GLU A 176 -33.89 -27.28 -42.82
CA GLU A 176 -35.08 -27.23 -43.69
C GLU A 176 -35.38 -28.59 -44.32
N ASP A 177 -34.37 -29.27 -44.88
CA ASP A 177 -34.51 -30.60 -45.49
C ASP A 177 -34.97 -31.65 -44.46
N ILE A 178 -34.39 -31.65 -43.25
CA ILE A 178 -34.82 -32.51 -42.15
C ILE A 178 -36.28 -32.24 -41.78
N THR A 179 -36.67 -30.97 -41.70
CA THR A 179 -38.05 -30.56 -41.37
C THR A 179 -39.03 -31.03 -42.45
N ALA A 180 -38.66 -30.94 -43.72
CA ALA A 180 -39.46 -31.42 -44.85
C ALA A 180 -39.64 -32.95 -44.82
N LEU A 181 -38.56 -33.70 -44.53
CA LEU A 181 -38.62 -35.17 -44.38
C LEU A 181 -39.46 -35.60 -43.17
N GLN A 182 -39.35 -34.88 -42.05
CA GLN A 182 -40.20 -35.16 -40.88
C GLN A 182 -41.68 -34.91 -41.18
N LYS A 183 -41.98 -33.89 -41.99
CA LYS A 183 -43.35 -33.62 -42.44
C LYS A 183 -43.87 -34.71 -43.35
N SER A 184 -43.10 -35.14 -44.35
CA SER A 184 -43.52 -36.23 -45.26
C SER A 184 -43.68 -37.56 -44.54
N PHE A 185 -42.84 -37.86 -43.53
CA PHE A 185 -42.99 -39.06 -42.71
C PHE A 185 -44.29 -39.07 -41.89
N LYS A 186 -44.75 -37.92 -41.39
CA LYS A 186 -46.04 -37.80 -40.68
C LYS A 186 -47.26 -37.96 -41.59
N GLU A 187 -47.11 -37.68 -42.88
CA GLU A 187 -48.17 -37.82 -43.89
C GLU A 187 -48.27 -39.25 -44.46
N LEU A 188 -47.32 -40.13 -44.15
CA LEU A 188 -47.41 -41.54 -44.51
C LEU A 188 -48.56 -42.21 -43.74
N PRO A 189 -49.47 -42.93 -44.42
CA PRO A 189 -50.52 -43.67 -43.75
C PRO A 189 -49.90 -44.70 -42.79
N PRO A 190 -50.50 -44.92 -41.61
CA PRO A 190 -50.02 -45.93 -40.67
C PRO A 190 -49.95 -47.27 -41.39
N GLN A 191 -48.74 -47.79 -41.59
CA GLN A 191 -48.58 -49.16 -42.05
C GLN A 191 -48.94 -50.08 -40.89
N ASP A 192 -49.94 -50.93 -41.11
CA ASP A 192 -50.33 -52.03 -40.21
C ASP A 192 -49.19 -53.06 -40.15
N THR A 193 -48.13 -52.74 -39.41
CA THR A 193 -47.04 -53.68 -39.15
C THR A 193 -47.28 -54.37 -37.81
N SER A 194 -48.19 -55.34 -37.83
CA SER A 194 -48.29 -56.38 -36.80
C SER A 194 -47.07 -57.30 -36.89
N LEU A 195 -45.95 -56.89 -36.31
CA LEU A 195 -44.83 -57.77 -36.01
C LEU A 195 -44.35 -57.54 -34.57
N THR A 196 -44.80 -58.45 -33.70
CA THR A 196 -44.29 -58.76 -32.38
C THR A 196 -42.76 -58.90 -32.35
N PRO A 197 -42.05 -58.14 -31.51
CA PRO A 197 -40.70 -58.49 -31.08
C PRO A 197 -40.76 -59.16 -29.71
N SER A 198 -40.48 -60.46 -29.68
CA SER A 198 -40.07 -61.20 -28.50
C SER A 198 -38.61 -60.83 -28.19
N VAL A 199 -38.38 -59.99 -27.18
CA VAL A 199 -37.03 -59.72 -26.65
C VAL A 199 -36.99 -60.14 -25.19
N GLY A 200 -36.19 -61.18 -24.93
CA GLY A 200 -35.97 -61.75 -23.62
C GLY A 200 -35.26 -60.79 -22.67
N ASN A 201 -35.73 -60.81 -21.42
CA ASN A 201 -35.09 -60.20 -20.27
C ASN A 201 -33.78 -60.93 -19.96
N THR A 202 -32.65 -60.33 -20.30
CA THR A 202 -31.35 -60.69 -19.72
C THR A 202 -30.99 -59.65 -18.66
N THR A 203 -31.29 -60.00 -17.40
CA THR A 203 -30.87 -59.25 -16.22
C THR A 203 -29.38 -59.52 -15.97
N GLN A 204 -28.52 -58.58 -16.33
CA GLN A 204 -27.13 -58.55 -15.85
C GLN A 204 -27.08 -57.73 -14.56
N GLN A 205 -26.75 -58.40 -13.45
CA GLN A 205 -26.38 -57.76 -12.20
C GLN A 205 -25.05 -57.02 -12.40
N ILE A 206 -25.13 -55.68 -12.39
CA ILE A 206 -23.97 -54.79 -12.39
C ILE A 206 -23.46 -54.70 -10.94
N PRO A 207 -22.14 -54.86 -10.70
CA PRO A 207 -21.54 -54.73 -9.38
C PRO A 207 -21.77 -53.31 -8.83
N THR A 208 -22.32 -53.22 -7.62
CA THR A 208 -22.50 -51.99 -6.83
C THR A 208 -21.17 -51.26 -6.72
N THR A 209 -20.99 -50.29 -7.60
CA THR A 209 -19.87 -49.35 -7.58
C THR A 209 -20.09 -48.48 -6.35
N LYS A 210 -19.14 -48.51 -5.39
CA LYS A 210 -19.17 -47.63 -4.21
C LYS A 210 -19.47 -46.21 -4.69
N GLU A 211 -20.65 -45.72 -4.33
CA GLU A 211 -21.09 -44.38 -4.71
C GLU A 211 -19.98 -43.41 -4.30
N PRO A 212 -19.45 -42.58 -5.23
CA PRO A 212 -18.41 -41.63 -4.89
C PRO A 212 -18.88 -40.81 -3.69
N PRO A 213 -18.01 -40.57 -2.69
CA PRO A 213 -18.39 -39.87 -1.47
C PRO A 213 -19.07 -38.56 -1.85
N LYS A 214 -20.32 -38.37 -1.42
CA LYS A 214 -21.07 -37.13 -1.65
C LYS A 214 -20.34 -36.01 -0.91
N PHE A 215 -19.86 -35.05 -1.67
CA PHE A 215 -19.23 -33.85 -1.16
C PHE A 215 -20.33 -32.82 -0.91
N ASP A 216 -20.79 -32.70 0.34
CA ASP A 216 -21.88 -31.79 0.71
C ASP A 216 -21.37 -30.41 1.22
N GLY A 217 -20.09 -30.11 1.02
CA GLY A 217 -19.48 -28.83 1.42
C GLY A 217 -19.60 -27.74 0.35
N PRO A 218 -19.41 -26.45 0.70
CA PRO A 218 -19.33 -25.39 -0.29
C PRO A 218 -18.11 -25.59 -1.19
N ALA A 219 -18.19 -25.09 -2.43
CA ALA A 219 -17.00 -24.93 -3.25
C ALA A 219 -16.18 -23.75 -2.72
N CYS A 220 -14.87 -23.93 -2.58
CA CYS A 220 -13.93 -22.88 -2.21
C CYS A 220 -12.82 -22.78 -3.25
N TYR A 221 -12.20 -21.61 -3.37
CA TYR A 221 -10.89 -21.52 -4.03
C TYR A 221 -9.84 -22.15 -3.13
N VAL A 222 -9.02 -23.05 -3.66
CA VAL A 222 -7.99 -23.79 -2.90
C VAL A 222 -6.66 -23.70 -3.63
N CYS A 223 -5.67 -23.11 -2.98
CA CYS A 223 -4.34 -22.96 -3.55
C CYS A 223 -3.28 -22.75 -2.48
N GLY A 224 -2.05 -23.14 -2.84
CA GLY A 224 -0.90 -23.06 -1.96
C GLY A 224 -0.97 -24.03 -0.79
N ASP A 225 0.10 -24.04 0.00
CA ASP A 225 0.22 -24.80 1.23
C ASP A 225 1.15 -24.07 2.18
N ASN A 226 0.60 -23.69 3.34
CA ASN A 226 1.33 -22.95 4.36
C ASN A 226 2.42 -23.81 5.02
N THR A 227 2.25 -25.13 5.06
CA THR A 227 3.25 -26.06 5.62
C THR A 227 4.51 -26.10 4.78
N THR A 228 4.35 -26.18 3.47
CA THR A 228 5.47 -26.18 2.50
C THR A 228 5.86 -24.78 2.04
N GLN A 229 5.20 -23.74 2.56
CA GLN A 229 5.39 -22.33 2.18
C GLN A 229 5.15 -22.05 0.68
N LYS A 230 4.47 -22.95 -0.04
CA LYS A 230 4.13 -22.77 -1.46
C LYS A 230 2.92 -21.86 -1.59
N GLN A 231 3.13 -20.60 -1.97
CA GLN A 231 2.03 -19.64 -2.12
C GLN A 231 1.13 -19.92 -3.34
N CYS A 232 -0.08 -19.35 -3.32
CA CYS A 232 -0.92 -19.23 -4.50
C CYS A 232 -0.22 -18.41 -5.60
N THR A 233 -0.47 -18.76 -6.85
CA THR A 233 -0.08 -17.98 -8.03
C THR A 233 -1.32 -17.33 -8.63
N SER A 234 -1.16 -16.36 -9.53
CA SER A 234 -2.29 -15.77 -10.27
C SER A 234 -3.11 -16.82 -11.05
N LYS A 235 -2.46 -17.89 -11.51
CA LYS A 235 -3.11 -18.98 -12.23
C LYS A 235 -3.90 -19.89 -11.28
N THR A 236 -3.32 -20.22 -10.12
CA THR A 236 -3.93 -21.18 -9.18
C THR A 236 -4.88 -20.55 -8.18
N SER A 237 -4.91 -19.21 -8.05
CA SER A 237 -5.82 -18.53 -7.12
C SER A 237 -7.29 -18.68 -7.46
N GLN A 238 -7.61 -19.15 -8.67
CA GLN A 238 -8.98 -19.38 -9.15
C GLN A 238 -9.31 -20.88 -9.27
N ASP A 239 -8.42 -21.78 -8.83
CA ASP A 239 -8.71 -23.21 -8.80
C ASP A 239 -9.73 -23.47 -7.70
N SER A 240 -10.94 -23.91 -8.09
CA SER A 240 -12.03 -24.20 -7.15
C SER A 240 -12.17 -25.70 -6.93
N LEU A 241 -12.48 -26.06 -5.68
CA LEU A 241 -12.72 -27.44 -5.27
C LEU A 241 -13.91 -27.47 -4.31
N VAL A 242 -14.76 -28.49 -4.44
CA VAL A 242 -15.81 -28.78 -3.44
C VAL A 242 -15.15 -29.29 -2.17
N CYS A 243 -15.40 -28.63 -1.04
CA CYS A 243 -14.75 -29.00 0.20
C CYS A 243 -15.19 -30.39 0.69
N PRO A 244 -14.27 -31.17 1.30
CA PRO A 244 -14.60 -32.47 1.87
C PRO A 244 -15.55 -32.34 3.06
N ALA A 245 -16.28 -33.41 3.34
CA ALA A 245 -17.12 -33.52 4.54
C ALA A 245 -16.29 -33.18 5.81
N GLY A 246 -16.89 -32.38 6.70
CA GLY A 246 -16.22 -31.89 7.91
C GLY A 246 -15.42 -30.59 7.73
N ARG A 247 -15.34 -30.03 6.51
CA ARG A 247 -14.69 -28.74 6.25
C ARG A 247 -15.66 -27.75 5.56
N PRO A 248 -16.66 -27.23 6.28
CA PRO A 248 -17.77 -26.48 5.68
C PRO A 248 -17.44 -25.01 5.39
N ALA A 249 -16.18 -24.57 5.51
CA ALA A 249 -15.80 -23.17 5.37
C ALA A 249 -14.56 -22.99 4.51
N CYS A 250 -14.45 -21.81 3.89
CA CYS A 250 -13.29 -21.36 3.13
C CYS A 250 -12.46 -20.42 3.98
N MET A 251 -11.13 -20.57 3.95
CA MET A 251 -10.20 -19.64 4.59
C MET A 251 -9.18 -19.09 3.60
N THR A 252 -8.86 -17.81 3.73
CA THR A 252 -7.72 -17.17 3.08
C THR A 252 -6.72 -16.72 4.15
N ASP A 253 -5.52 -17.30 4.12
CA ASP A 253 -4.40 -16.91 4.97
C ASP A 253 -3.50 -15.94 4.20
N VAL A 254 -3.15 -14.81 4.82
CA VAL A 254 -2.28 -13.77 4.24
C VAL A 254 -1.12 -13.51 5.18
N TYR A 255 0.08 -13.72 4.66
CA TYR A 255 1.33 -13.41 5.35
C TYR A 255 2.03 -12.28 4.62
N GLN A 256 2.21 -11.15 5.28
CA GLN A 256 2.84 -9.97 4.73
C GLN A 256 4.11 -9.67 5.52
N ASN A 257 5.18 -9.32 4.80
CA ASN A 257 6.42 -8.83 5.37
C ASN A 257 7.00 -7.77 4.43
N GLY A 258 6.70 -6.50 4.71
CA GLY A 258 7.02 -5.40 3.80
C GLY A 258 6.23 -5.51 2.50
N VAL A 259 6.93 -5.45 1.38
CA VAL A 259 6.34 -5.56 0.03
C VAL A 259 6.00 -6.99 -0.39
N PHE A 260 6.49 -7.99 0.37
CA PHE A 260 6.26 -9.39 0.05
C PHE A 260 5.00 -9.88 0.73
N ARG A 261 4.14 -10.53 -0.06
CA ARG A 261 2.88 -11.11 0.41
C ARG A 261 2.74 -12.54 -0.09
N ARG A 262 2.41 -13.45 0.82
CA ARG A 262 2.06 -14.84 0.51
C ARG A 262 0.60 -15.05 0.85
N ILE A 263 -0.11 -15.69 -0.07
CA ILE A 263 -1.54 -15.99 0.06
C ILE A 263 -1.71 -17.49 -0.02
N TYR A 264 -2.53 -18.04 0.86
CA TYR A 264 -2.94 -19.44 0.87
C TYR A 264 -4.46 -19.49 0.97
N LYS A 265 -5.10 -20.42 0.25
CA LYS A 265 -6.55 -20.62 0.29
C LYS A 265 -6.86 -22.08 0.50
N ARG A 266 -7.76 -22.40 1.43
CA ARG A 266 -8.05 -23.80 1.81
C ARG A 266 -9.45 -23.98 2.37
N CYS A 267 -9.95 -25.21 2.28
CA CYS A 267 -11.10 -25.68 3.04
C CYS A 267 -10.68 -25.93 4.50
N VAL A 268 -11.48 -25.44 5.44
CA VAL A 268 -11.22 -25.51 6.89
C VAL A 268 -12.44 -26.00 7.66
N THR A 269 -12.24 -26.48 8.89
CA THR A 269 -13.36 -26.81 9.79
C THR A 269 -14.01 -25.54 10.33
N GLN A 270 -15.21 -25.67 10.88
CA GLN A 270 -15.92 -24.56 11.52
C GLN A 270 -15.15 -24.02 12.73
N GLU A 271 -14.48 -24.89 13.48
CA GLU A 271 -13.67 -24.52 14.64
C GLU A 271 -12.41 -23.75 14.24
N GLU A 272 -11.73 -24.19 13.18
CA GLU A 272 -10.59 -23.44 12.62
C GLU A 272 -11.02 -22.06 12.14
N CYS A 273 -12.18 -21.98 11.49
CA CYS A 273 -12.78 -20.74 11.00
C CYS A 273 -13.05 -19.75 12.14
N GLN A 274 -13.69 -20.21 13.22
CA GLN A 274 -14.01 -19.37 14.38
C GLN A 274 -12.78 -18.95 15.20
N ALA A 275 -11.70 -19.73 15.16
CA ALA A 275 -10.43 -19.38 15.80
C ALA A 275 -9.57 -18.42 14.96
N SER A 276 -9.96 -18.10 13.72
CA SER A 276 -9.15 -17.28 12.81
C SER A 276 -9.08 -15.78 13.20
N PRO A 277 -10.18 -15.14 13.68
CA PRO A 277 -10.13 -13.73 14.05
C PRO A 277 -9.21 -13.45 15.24
N SER A 278 -9.09 -14.38 16.19
CA SER A 278 -8.23 -14.22 17.38
C SER A 278 -6.73 -14.38 17.07
N LYS A 279 -6.39 -15.00 15.94
CA LYS A 279 -5.02 -15.13 15.44
C LYS A 279 -4.63 -14.05 14.44
N SER A 280 -5.62 -13.33 13.92
CA SER A 280 -5.39 -12.26 12.94
C SER A 280 -4.90 -10.99 13.63
N ASN A 281 -3.98 -10.27 12.99
CA ASN A 281 -3.62 -8.92 13.43
C ASN A 281 -4.85 -8.00 13.39
N SER A 282 -5.01 -7.14 14.40
CA SER A 282 -6.09 -6.14 14.45
C SER A 282 -6.20 -5.26 13.20
N GLN A 283 -5.07 -4.94 12.55
CA GLN A 283 -5.00 -4.13 11.33
C GLN A 283 -5.60 -4.83 10.11
N CYS A 284 -5.78 -6.15 10.13
CA CYS A 284 -6.39 -6.92 9.03
C CYS A 284 -7.87 -6.58 8.80
N LYS A 285 -8.51 -5.85 9.74
CA LYS A 285 -9.90 -5.41 9.63
C LYS A 285 -10.05 -4.10 8.85
N ASP A 286 -8.98 -3.32 8.73
CA ASP A 286 -8.98 -2.05 8.02
C ASP A 286 -8.82 -2.29 6.51
N ASP A 287 -9.45 -1.45 5.70
CA ASP A 287 -9.33 -1.53 4.23
C ASP A 287 -7.90 -1.27 3.72
N ASN A 288 -7.05 -0.73 4.60
CA ASN A 288 -5.65 -0.38 4.36
C ASN A 288 -4.65 -1.40 4.95
N PHE A 289 -5.01 -2.67 5.14
CA PHE A 289 -4.07 -3.70 5.62
C PHE A 289 -2.89 -4.01 4.65
N MET A 290 -2.81 -3.29 3.53
CA MET A 290 -1.71 -3.35 2.57
C MET A 290 -0.57 -2.36 2.93
N ASP A 291 -0.19 -2.27 4.21
CA ASP A 291 0.93 -1.42 4.66
C ASP A 291 2.28 -2.17 4.64
N VAL A 292 3.40 -1.48 4.86
CA VAL A 292 4.75 -2.08 4.79
C VAL A 292 5.09 -2.92 6.03
N LYS A 293 4.14 -3.20 6.92
CA LYS A 293 4.42 -3.91 8.17
C LYS A 293 4.27 -5.41 8.01
N ALA A 294 4.95 -6.15 8.88
CA ALA A 294 4.76 -7.58 8.98
C ALA A 294 3.41 -7.86 9.63
N MET A 295 2.55 -8.63 8.95
CA MET A 295 1.25 -9.02 9.50
C MET A 295 0.79 -10.39 9.00
N GLU A 296 -0.05 -11.02 9.81
CA GLU A 296 -0.71 -12.29 9.54
C GLU A 296 -2.22 -12.08 9.67
N CYS A 297 -2.95 -12.36 8.58
CA CYS A 297 -4.40 -12.20 8.50
C CYS A 297 -5.05 -13.52 8.08
N HIS A 298 -6.16 -13.87 8.75
CA HIS A 298 -6.95 -15.05 8.41
C HIS A 298 -8.41 -14.64 8.20
N PHE A 299 -8.87 -14.72 6.95
CA PHE A 299 -10.24 -14.41 6.59
C PHE A 299 -11.03 -15.68 6.33
N CYS A 300 -12.16 -15.85 7.02
CA CYS A 300 -13.01 -17.02 6.87
C CYS A 300 -14.44 -16.66 6.42
N CYS A 301 -15.03 -17.53 5.61
CA CYS A 301 -16.40 -17.41 5.11
C CYS A 301 -16.98 -18.79 4.78
N THR A 302 -18.31 -18.93 4.77
CA THR A 302 -19.00 -20.23 4.64
C THR A 302 -19.81 -20.40 3.35
N SER A 303 -19.96 -19.32 2.57
CA SER A 303 -20.75 -19.31 1.34
C SER A 303 -19.96 -19.88 0.15
N GLN A 304 -20.66 -20.32 -0.90
CA GLN A 304 -20.00 -20.89 -2.08
C GLN A 304 -19.10 -19.86 -2.78
N LEU A 305 -17.84 -20.24 -2.98
CA LEU A 305 -16.78 -19.44 -3.60
C LEU A 305 -16.56 -18.07 -2.92
N CYS A 306 -16.89 -17.95 -1.63
CA CYS A 306 -16.84 -16.68 -0.90
C CYS A 306 -15.42 -16.10 -0.72
N ASN A 307 -14.39 -16.91 -0.96
CA ASN A 307 -12.99 -16.50 -0.90
C ASN A 307 -12.43 -16.18 -2.31
N ASP A 308 -13.24 -15.61 -3.18
CA ASP A 308 -12.87 -15.12 -4.52
C ASP A 308 -11.82 -14.00 -4.47
N TYR A 309 -11.85 -13.17 -3.43
CA TYR A 309 -10.87 -12.13 -3.15
C TYR A 309 -9.97 -12.48 -1.95
N ILE A 310 -8.99 -11.62 -1.67
CA ILE A 310 -8.11 -11.78 -0.49
C ILE A 310 -8.94 -11.66 0.80
N ARG A 311 -9.82 -10.66 0.83
CA ARG A 311 -10.83 -10.48 1.87
C ARG A 311 -12.19 -10.82 1.25
N PRO A 312 -12.94 -11.79 1.80
CA PRO A 312 -14.30 -12.09 1.37
C PRO A 312 -15.13 -10.82 1.32
N SER A 313 -15.80 -10.60 0.19
CA SER A 313 -16.60 -9.38 -0.06
C SER A 313 -17.94 -9.40 0.69
N ARG A 314 -18.40 -10.60 1.09
CA ARG A 314 -19.65 -10.87 1.83
C ARG A 314 -19.44 -12.06 2.76
N ASP A 315 -20.22 -12.14 3.84
CA ASP A 315 -20.26 -13.29 4.76
C ASP A 315 -18.98 -13.57 5.56
N LEU A 316 -18.37 -12.52 6.14
CA LEU A 316 -17.36 -12.72 7.17
C LEU A 316 -18.05 -13.28 8.43
N VAL A 317 -17.62 -14.48 8.83
CA VAL A 317 -18.00 -15.04 10.13
C VAL A 317 -17.23 -14.26 11.19
N SER A 318 -17.93 -13.33 11.86
CA SER A 318 -17.38 -12.48 12.93
C SER A 318 -17.28 -13.22 14.26
#